data_AF-A0A0D8Y9E6-F1
#
_entry.id   AF-A0A0D8Y9E6-F1
#
_cell.length_a   1.000
_cell.length_b   1.000
_cell.length_c   1.000
_cell.angle_alpha   90.00
_cell.angle_beta   90.00
_cell.angle_gamma   90.00
#
_symmetry.space_group_name_H-M   'P 1'
#
loop_
_entity.id
_entity.type
_entity.pdbx_description
1 polymer ?
#
loop_
_entity_poly.entity_id
_entity_poly.type
_entity_poly.pdbx_seq_one_letter_code
_entity_poly.pdbx_strand_id
1 'polypeptide(L)'
;MAAVFHFQIESLLVCAYLWRTTISVGFAEELYCGLENCYDVLGIKRDEFDRTKISKIYRALAKKHHPDRVKDEISKVNAEIRFRVIATAYETLKDEQTRSDYNYYLDHPEERFYNYYQYYRRKVIPKVDVRLVILGTILSISLFQYYSAKQRYAEAISYAMTVGKFRNMAINTGVQKGLLEFDNKGKLKKNKGQNNEVIIRSIIEENMDVRGGYKKESVYDTLLWHCIKFPYTVLSYIWWYSKWIIKYWIKHEEYDDRAKLYLCMSDKEHEDMLSQELWIHDNFKRWKAEKDAEEQEKLIQSGRYKRYKRFMKNNVAAISFLEDD
;
A
#
# COMPACT_ATOMS: atom_id res chain seq x y z
N MET A 1 -63.17 28.23 -40.53
CA MET A 1 -62.11 29.11 -39.98
C MET A 1 -61.59 28.67 -38.59
N ALA A 2 -62.44 28.22 -37.66
CA ALA A 2 -61.99 27.83 -36.30
C ALA A 2 -61.01 26.63 -36.27
N ALA A 3 -61.18 25.63 -37.14
CA ALA A 3 -60.30 24.46 -37.19
C ALA A 3 -58.88 24.77 -37.70
N VAL A 4 -58.74 25.77 -38.59
CA VAL A 4 -57.43 26.19 -39.12
C VAL A 4 -56.65 26.96 -38.05
N PHE A 5 -57.33 27.80 -37.26
CA PHE A 5 -56.71 28.51 -36.14
C PHE A 5 -56.25 27.57 -35.01
N HIS A 6 -57.01 26.53 -34.68
CA HIS A 6 -56.58 25.53 -33.69
C HIS A 6 -55.34 24.75 -34.13
N PHE A 7 -55.28 24.33 -35.40
CA PHE A 7 -54.13 23.60 -35.94
C PHE A 7 -52.86 24.48 -35.99
N GLN A 8 -53.01 25.77 -36.27
CA GLN A 8 -51.89 26.73 -36.26
C GLN A 8 -51.31 26.93 -34.84
N ILE A 9 -52.16 26.98 -33.81
CA ILE A 9 -51.75 27.15 -32.42
C ILE A 9 -51.05 25.89 -31.89
N GLU A 10 -51.58 24.69 -32.19
CA GLU A 10 -50.94 23.44 -31.78
C GLU A 10 -49.58 23.23 -32.48
N SER A 11 -49.48 23.57 -33.76
CA SER A 11 -48.22 23.58 -34.51
C SER A 11 -47.18 24.50 -33.88
N LEU A 12 -47.58 25.73 -33.51
CA LEU A 12 -46.69 26.69 -32.84
C LEU A 12 -46.25 26.21 -31.45
N LEU A 13 -47.13 25.55 -30.70
CA LEU A 13 -46.81 24.96 -29.39
C LEU A 13 -45.86 23.77 -29.51
N VAL A 14 -46.05 22.90 -30.51
CA VAL A 14 -45.14 21.79 -30.79
C VAL A 14 -43.77 22.31 -31.24
N CYS A 15 -43.72 23.31 -32.13
CA CYS A 15 -42.47 23.95 -32.52
C CYS A 15 -41.78 24.64 -31.34
N ALA A 16 -42.51 25.33 -30.46
CA ALA A 16 -41.94 25.94 -29.25
C ALA A 16 -41.43 24.89 -28.25
N TYR A 17 -42.11 23.74 -28.12
CA TYR A 17 -41.67 22.63 -27.28
C TYR A 17 -40.42 21.95 -27.84
N LEU A 18 -40.38 21.72 -29.16
CA LEU A 18 -39.21 21.20 -29.86
C LEU A 18 -38.01 22.16 -29.75
N TRP A 19 -38.23 23.47 -29.86
CA TRP A 19 -37.18 24.48 -29.66
C TRP A 19 -36.67 24.52 -28.22
N ARG A 20 -37.55 24.30 -27.24
CA ARG A 20 -37.15 24.18 -25.82
C ARG A 20 -36.27 22.95 -25.57
N THR A 21 -36.53 21.85 -26.27
CA THR A 21 -35.74 20.61 -26.13
C THR A 21 -34.38 20.67 -26.83
N THR A 22 -34.20 21.50 -27.85
CA THR A 22 -32.94 21.59 -28.61
C THR A 22 -31.86 22.45 -27.97
N ILE A 23 -32.16 23.23 -26.92
CA ILE A 23 -31.15 24.08 -26.26
C ILE A 23 -30.35 23.30 -25.19
N SER A 24 -30.89 22.20 -24.68
CA SER A 24 -30.32 21.46 -23.54
C SER A 24 -29.31 20.35 -23.92
N VAL A 25 -28.99 20.18 -25.20
CA VAL A 25 -28.29 18.98 -25.72
C VAL A 25 -26.79 18.86 -25.37
N GLY A 26 -26.22 19.85 -24.67
CA GLY A 26 -24.81 19.85 -24.25
C GLY A 26 -24.59 19.88 -22.73
N PHE A 27 -25.63 20.05 -21.92
CA PHE A 27 -25.48 20.25 -20.48
C PHE A 27 -25.68 18.96 -19.67
N ALA A 28 -24.90 18.82 -18.60
CA ALA A 28 -25.02 17.73 -17.65
C ALA A 28 -25.68 18.25 -16.37
N GLU A 29 -26.80 17.65 -15.97
CA GLU A 29 -27.62 18.09 -14.82
C GLU A 29 -26.84 18.15 -13.50
N GLU A 30 -25.80 17.33 -13.35
CA GLU A 30 -24.98 17.23 -12.14
C GLU A 30 -23.82 18.24 -12.09
N LEU A 31 -23.51 18.93 -13.20
CA LEU A 31 -22.37 19.83 -13.32
C LEU A 31 -22.81 21.29 -13.17
N TYR A 32 -22.01 22.08 -12.45
CA TYR A 32 -22.19 23.53 -12.32
C TYR A 32 -23.64 23.92 -11.96
N CYS A 33 -24.33 24.67 -12.84
CA CYS A 33 -25.72 25.13 -12.65
C CYS A 33 -26.77 24.16 -13.25
N GLY A 34 -26.38 22.93 -13.57
CA GLY A 34 -27.22 21.90 -14.14
C GLY A 34 -27.55 22.19 -15.61
N LEU A 35 -28.84 22.24 -15.92
CA LEU A 35 -29.34 22.48 -17.29
C LEU A 35 -29.42 23.98 -17.65
N GLU A 36 -29.12 24.89 -16.71
CA GLU A 36 -29.09 26.33 -16.92
C GLU A 36 -27.65 26.83 -17.06
N ASN A 37 -27.43 27.86 -17.91
CA ASN A 37 -26.15 28.53 -17.98
C ASN A 37 -25.95 29.45 -16.76
N CYS A 38 -24.81 29.34 -16.07
CA CYS A 38 -24.50 30.12 -14.88
C CYS A 38 -24.43 31.64 -15.14
N TYR A 39 -24.08 32.07 -16.36
CA TYR A 39 -24.13 33.47 -16.76
C TYR A 39 -25.58 33.97 -16.83
N ASP A 40 -26.47 33.16 -17.40
CA ASP A 40 -27.90 33.48 -17.54
C ASP A 40 -28.62 33.47 -16.18
N VAL A 41 -28.24 32.57 -15.27
CA VAL A 41 -28.73 32.54 -13.88
C VAL A 41 -28.48 33.87 -13.16
N LEU A 42 -27.31 34.50 -13.41
CA LEU A 42 -26.97 35.81 -12.87
C LEU A 42 -27.44 36.97 -13.77
N GLY A 43 -27.98 36.70 -14.96
CA GLY A 43 -28.45 37.71 -15.89
C GLY A 43 -27.35 38.58 -16.49
N ILE A 44 -26.16 38.02 -16.70
CA ILE A 44 -25.01 38.70 -17.30
C ILE A 44 -24.59 37.98 -18.58
N LYS A 45 -24.01 38.71 -19.54
CA LYS A 45 -23.36 38.08 -20.69
C LYS A 45 -21.93 37.67 -20.35
N ARG A 46 -21.43 36.62 -20.99
CA ARG A 46 -20.04 36.14 -20.84
C ARG A 46 -19.01 37.23 -21.14
N ASP A 47 -19.25 38.04 -22.18
CA ASP A 47 -18.34 39.10 -22.62
C ASP A 47 -18.35 40.34 -21.71
N GLU A 48 -19.43 40.54 -20.95
CA GLU A 48 -19.59 41.68 -20.03
C GLU A 48 -19.10 41.36 -18.61
N PHE A 49 -18.36 40.26 -18.44
CA PHE A 49 -17.91 39.77 -17.14
C PHE A 49 -17.06 40.80 -16.38
N ASP A 50 -17.47 41.08 -15.14
CA ASP A 50 -16.69 41.85 -14.17
C ASP A 50 -16.96 41.31 -12.77
N ARG A 51 -15.88 40.96 -12.05
CA ARG A 51 -15.93 40.37 -10.70
C ARG A 51 -16.71 41.25 -9.70
N THR A 52 -16.59 42.57 -9.83
CA THR A 52 -17.24 43.52 -8.92
C THR A 52 -18.75 43.58 -9.18
N LYS A 53 -19.16 43.61 -10.46
CA LYS A 53 -20.57 43.58 -10.87
C LYS A 53 -21.25 42.28 -10.45
N ILE A 54 -20.60 41.14 -10.65
CA ILE A 54 -21.11 39.82 -10.29
C ILE A 54 -21.41 39.72 -8.79
N SER A 55 -20.49 40.21 -7.95
CA SER A 55 -20.69 40.23 -6.50
C SER A 55 -21.89 41.08 -6.10
N LYS A 56 -22.14 42.20 -6.78
CA LYS A 56 -23.30 43.07 -6.54
C LYS A 56 -24.61 42.42 -6.97
N ILE A 57 -24.63 41.82 -8.17
CA ILE A 57 -25.79 41.15 -8.74
C ILE A 57 -26.18 39.93 -7.89
N TYR A 58 -25.20 39.10 -7.50
CA TYR A 58 -25.41 37.98 -6.61
C TYR A 58 -26.07 38.42 -5.30
N ARG A 59 -25.57 39.46 -4.62
CA ARG A 59 -26.18 39.97 -3.37
C ARG A 59 -27.63 40.41 -3.57
N ALA A 60 -27.95 41.06 -4.69
CA ALA A 60 -29.30 41.48 -5.00
C ALA A 60 -30.24 40.28 -5.24
N LEU A 61 -29.80 39.30 -6.01
CA LEU A 61 -30.55 38.07 -6.32
C LEU A 61 -30.71 37.17 -5.08
N ALA A 62 -29.64 36.97 -4.31
CA ALA A 62 -29.64 36.24 -3.05
C ALA A 62 -30.64 36.86 -2.06
N LYS A 63 -30.65 38.19 -1.91
CA LYS A 63 -31.64 38.89 -1.09
C LYS A 63 -33.06 38.72 -1.64
N LYS A 64 -33.26 38.65 -2.95
CA LYS A 64 -34.59 38.47 -3.57
C LYS A 64 -35.14 37.06 -3.36
N HIS A 65 -34.30 36.04 -3.52
CA HIS A 65 -34.68 34.62 -3.47
C HIS A 65 -34.40 33.95 -2.12
N HIS A 66 -34.13 34.73 -1.06
CA HIS A 66 -33.90 34.17 0.27
C HIS A 66 -35.19 33.53 0.83
N PRO A 67 -35.15 32.29 1.34
CA PRO A 67 -36.33 31.58 1.83
C PRO A 67 -37.04 32.33 2.98
N ASP A 68 -36.31 33.03 3.84
CA ASP A 68 -36.89 33.83 4.94
C ASP A 68 -37.82 34.97 4.51
N ARG A 69 -37.77 35.38 3.24
CA ARG A 69 -38.64 36.46 2.74
C ARG A 69 -40.01 35.96 2.32
N VAL A 70 -40.20 34.65 2.26
CA VAL A 70 -41.39 34.01 1.74
C VAL A 70 -42.08 33.28 2.88
N LYS A 71 -43.41 33.42 2.98
CA LYS A 71 -44.19 32.86 4.09
C LYS A 71 -44.67 31.43 3.79
N ASP A 72 -45.11 31.19 2.56
CA ASP A 72 -45.72 29.91 2.15
C ASP A 72 -44.67 28.82 1.97
N GLU A 73 -44.99 27.60 2.41
CA GLU A 73 -44.06 26.46 2.42
C GLU A 73 -43.62 26.02 1.02
N ILE A 74 -44.55 25.97 0.06
CA ILE A 74 -44.25 25.65 -1.35
C ILE A 74 -43.33 26.71 -1.96
N SER A 75 -43.60 27.99 -1.67
CA SER A 75 -42.82 29.11 -2.18
C SER A 75 -41.44 29.21 -1.50
N LYS A 76 -41.30 28.75 -0.25
CA LYS A 76 -40.01 28.59 0.43
C LYS A 76 -39.14 27.54 -0.23
N VAL A 77 -39.68 26.37 -0.57
CA VAL A 77 -38.95 25.32 -1.29
C VAL A 77 -38.45 25.84 -2.64
N ASN A 78 -39.30 26.52 -3.40
CA ASN A 78 -38.90 27.12 -4.68
C ASN A 78 -37.84 28.22 -4.51
N ALA A 79 -37.95 29.04 -3.46
CA ALA A 79 -36.95 30.06 -3.14
C ALA A 79 -35.60 29.41 -2.78
N GLU A 80 -35.58 28.34 -1.99
CA GLU A 80 -34.37 27.60 -1.64
C GLU A 80 -33.69 26.98 -2.87
N ILE A 81 -34.46 26.33 -3.75
CA ILE A 81 -33.92 25.73 -4.99
C ILE A 81 -33.28 26.82 -5.85
N ARG A 82 -33.96 27.94 -6.09
CA ARG A 82 -33.41 29.04 -6.89
C ARG A 82 -32.20 29.69 -6.21
N PHE A 83 -32.25 29.86 -4.89
CA PHE A 83 -31.13 30.40 -4.12
C PHE A 83 -29.88 29.53 -4.26
N ARG A 84 -30.03 28.20 -4.20
CA ARG A 84 -28.94 27.24 -4.38
C ARG A 84 -28.31 27.36 -5.77
N VAL A 85 -29.12 27.44 -6.83
CA VAL A 85 -28.62 27.62 -8.20
C VAL A 85 -27.89 28.95 -8.37
N ILE A 86 -28.42 30.05 -7.81
CA ILE A 86 -27.77 31.37 -7.81
C ILE A 86 -26.43 31.35 -7.07
N ALA A 87 -26.37 30.65 -5.93
CA ALA A 87 -25.13 30.48 -5.17
C ALA A 87 -24.08 29.70 -5.97
N THR A 88 -24.46 28.56 -6.57
CA THR A 88 -23.56 27.77 -7.42
C THR A 88 -23.05 28.55 -8.63
N ALA A 89 -23.91 29.35 -9.27
CA ALA A 89 -23.53 30.21 -10.39
C ALA A 89 -22.48 31.24 -9.97
N TYR A 90 -22.70 31.90 -8.83
CA TYR A 90 -21.75 32.84 -8.27
C TYR A 90 -20.41 32.18 -7.90
N GLU A 91 -20.43 31.04 -7.21
CA GLU A 91 -19.22 30.29 -6.85
C GLU A 91 -18.40 29.89 -8.08
N THR A 92 -19.07 29.38 -9.12
CA THR A 92 -18.44 28.95 -10.38
C THR A 92 -17.77 30.13 -11.10
N LEU A 93 -18.44 31.29 -11.16
CA LEU A 93 -17.96 32.45 -11.90
C LEU A 93 -17.02 33.37 -11.10
N LYS A 94 -17.01 33.27 -9.77
CA LYS A 94 -16.19 34.12 -8.89
C LYS A 94 -14.72 33.77 -8.96
N ASP A 95 -14.38 32.48 -8.90
CA ASP A 95 -13.00 32.03 -8.98
C ASP A 95 -12.54 31.93 -10.44
N GLU A 96 -11.32 32.40 -10.71
CA GLU A 96 -10.81 32.50 -12.07
C GLU A 96 -10.62 31.11 -12.70
N GLN A 97 -10.16 30.16 -11.90
CA GLN A 97 -9.86 28.81 -12.38
C GLN A 97 -11.16 28.05 -12.66
N THR A 98 -12.13 28.08 -11.75
CA THR A 98 -13.44 27.46 -11.97
C THR A 98 -14.19 28.11 -13.13
N ARG A 99 -14.06 29.42 -13.31
CA ARG A 99 -14.64 30.14 -14.45
C ARG A 99 -14.00 29.73 -15.77
N SER A 100 -12.67 29.56 -15.79
CA SER A 100 -11.96 29.06 -16.96
C SER A 100 -12.40 27.63 -17.31
N ASP A 101 -12.49 26.76 -16.31
CA ASP A 101 -12.95 25.37 -16.48
C ASP A 101 -14.42 25.34 -16.96
N TYR A 102 -15.27 26.25 -16.47
CA TYR A 102 -16.66 26.41 -16.92
C TYR A 102 -16.76 26.94 -18.36
N ASN A 103 -15.95 27.93 -18.71
CA ASN A 103 -15.88 28.46 -20.08
C ASN A 103 -15.45 27.39 -21.07
N TYR A 104 -14.44 26.59 -20.72
CA TYR A 104 -14.00 25.45 -21.52
C TYR A 104 -15.13 24.43 -21.70
N TYR A 105 -15.86 24.13 -20.62
CA TYR A 105 -17.03 23.26 -20.67
C TYR A 105 -18.12 23.77 -21.62
N LEU A 106 -18.37 25.09 -21.66
CA LEU A 106 -19.32 25.69 -22.60
C LEU A 106 -18.85 25.61 -24.05
N ASP A 107 -17.54 25.76 -24.29
CA ASP A 107 -16.95 25.76 -25.63
C ASP A 107 -16.77 24.33 -26.19
N HIS A 108 -16.59 23.33 -25.33
CA HIS A 108 -16.30 21.93 -25.66
C HIS A 108 -17.24 20.94 -24.97
N PRO A 109 -18.55 20.93 -25.26
CA PRO A 109 -19.51 20.01 -24.65
C PRO A 109 -19.23 18.53 -24.98
N GLU A 110 -18.57 18.24 -26.11
CA GLU A 110 -18.20 16.89 -26.54
C GLU A 110 -17.18 16.21 -25.62
N GLU A 111 -16.34 16.97 -24.92
CA GLU A 111 -15.27 16.45 -24.04
C GLU A 111 -15.78 16.09 -22.64
N ARG A 112 -16.83 15.27 -22.57
CA ARG A 112 -17.54 14.96 -21.32
C ARG A 112 -16.62 14.47 -20.20
N PHE A 113 -15.70 13.55 -20.49
CA PHE A 113 -14.78 13.01 -19.49
C PHE A 113 -13.85 14.07 -18.89
N TYR A 114 -13.31 14.96 -19.73
CA TYR A 114 -12.42 16.03 -19.29
C TYR A 114 -13.16 17.03 -18.41
N ASN A 115 -14.34 17.47 -18.85
CA ASN A 115 -15.17 18.44 -18.13
C ASN A 115 -15.62 17.91 -16.75
N TYR A 116 -16.02 16.64 -16.69
CA TYR A 116 -16.32 15.96 -15.43
C TYR A 116 -15.10 15.90 -14.51
N TYR A 117 -13.95 15.46 -15.05
CA TYR A 117 -12.72 15.38 -14.27
C TYR A 117 -12.34 16.74 -13.67
N GLN A 118 -12.38 17.81 -14.47
CA GLN A 118 -12.06 19.15 -13.99
C GLN A 118 -12.98 19.62 -12.87
N TYR A 119 -14.29 19.47 -13.05
CA TYR A 119 -15.27 19.83 -12.03
C TYR A 119 -15.03 19.12 -10.69
N TYR A 120 -14.87 17.79 -10.72
CA TYR A 120 -14.61 17.01 -9.50
C TYR A 120 -13.23 17.27 -8.91
N ARG A 121 -12.21 17.48 -9.75
CA ARG A 121 -10.86 17.83 -9.33
C ARG A 121 -10.86 19.07 -8.43
N ARG A 122 -11.68 20.07 -8.75
CA ARG A 122 -11.77 21.32 -7.99
C ARG A 122 -12.61 21.18 -6.71
N LYS A 123 -13.69 20.40 -6.74
CA LYS A 123 -14.60 20.25 -5.60
C LYS A 123 -14.10 19.27 -4.54
N VAL A 124 -13.48 18.16 -4.96
CA VAL A 124 -13.26 16.98 -4.11
C VAL A 124 -11.79 16.79 -3.73
N ILE A 125 -10.83 17.23 -4.54
CA ILE A 125 -9.42 16.93 -4.25
C ILE A 125 -8.97 17.69 -2.99
N PRO A 126 -8.51 16.96 -1.96
CA PRO A 126 -8.01 17.58 -0.76
C PRO A 126 -6.77 18.39 -1.11
N LYS A 127 -6.67 19.61 -0.55
CA LYS A 127 -5.52 20.50 -0.78
C LYS A 127 -4.20 19.99 -0.19
N VAL A 128 -4.23 18.87 0.55
CA VAL A 128 -3.01 18.28 1.11
C VAL A 128 -2.35 17.39 0.07
N ASP A 129 -1.02 17.53 -0.06
CA ASP A 129 -0.25 16.66 -0.93
C ASP A 129 -0.34 15.22 -0.43
N VAL A 130 -0.92 14.34 -1.25
CA VAL A 130 -1.09 12.91 -0.96
C VAL A 130 0.26 12.26 -0.58
N ARG A 131 1.36 12.78 -1.10
CA ARG A 131 2.73 12.36 -0.79
C ARG A 131 3.06 12.48 0.70
N LEU A 132 2.65 13.57 1.35
CA LEU A 132 2.90 13.78 2.77
C LEU A 132 2.12 12.79 3.62
N VAL A 133 0.89 12.49 3.21
CA VAL A 133 0.06 11.46 3.87
C VAL A 133 0.75 10.10 3.77
N ILE A 134 1.22 9.71 2.58
CA ILE A 134 1.95 8.45 2.36
C ILE A 134 3.23 8.38 3.20
N LEU A 135 4.02 9.46 3.25
CA LEU A 135 5.23 9.49 4.08
C LEU A 135 4.90 9.36 5.57
N GLY A 136 3.85 10.04 6.04
CA GLY A 136 3.39 9.95 7.41
C GLY A 136 2.91 8.56 7.80
N THR A 137 2.18 7.87 6.92
CA THR A 137 1.72 6.50 7.17
C THR A 137 2.89 5.51 7.17
N ILE A 138 3.83 5.63 6.24
CA ILE A 138 5.07 4.81 6.21
C ILE A 138 5.87 4.97 7.50
N LEU A 139 6.05 6.21 7.97
CA LEU A 139 6.76 6.50 9.21
C LEU A 139 6.04 5.90 10.41
N SER A 140 4.71 6.06 10.48
CA SER A 140 3.88 5.51 11.56
C SER A 140 3.97 3.97 11.62
N ILE A 141 3.84 3.29 10.49
CA ILE A 141 3.97 1.83 10.40
C ILE A 141 5.37 1.39 10.78
N SER A 142 6.41 2.09 10.32
CA SER A 142 7.81 1.74 10.64
C SER A 142 8.12 1.90 12.12
N LEU A 143 7.57 2.95 12.74
CA LEU A 143 7.70 3.17 14.18
C LEU A 143 7.00 2.04 14.96
N PHE A 144 5.78 1.68 14.56
CA PHE A 144 5.04 0.56 15.15
C PHE A 144 5.79 -0.76 15.00
N GLN A 145 6.35 -1.06 13.82
CA GLN A 145 7.16 -2.24 13.58
C GLN A 145 8.39 -2.30 14.49
N TYR A 146 9.10 -1.17 14.65
CA TYR A 146 10.28 -1.10 15.52
C TYR A 146 9.92 -1.39 16.99
N TYR A 147 8.86 -0.76 17.51
CA TYR A 147 8.41 -1.01 18.87
C TYR A 147 7.88 -2.42 19.07
N SER A 148 7.13 -2.95 18.10
CA SER A 148 6.63 -4.32 18.12
C SER A 148 7.79 -5.32 18.14
N ALA A 149 8.82 -5.14 17.31
CA ALA A 149 10.01 -5.98 17.30
C ALA A 149 10.75 -5.93 18.64
N LYS A 150 10.94 -4.73 19.21
CA LYS A 150 11.57 -4.55 20.52
C LYS A 150 10.80 -5.26 21.63
N GLN A 151 9.47 -5.18 21.62
CA GLN A 151 8.62 -5.86 22.60
C GLN A 151 8.74 -7.39 22.48
N ARG A 152 8.67 -7.93 21.26
CA ARG A 152 8.80 -9.37 21.00
C ARG A 152 10.17 -9.90 21.41
N TYR A 153 11.24 -9.16 21.14
CA TYR A 153 12.59 -9.54 21.57
C TYR A 153 12.69 -9.58 23.10
N ALA A 154 12.15 -8.57 23.80
CA ALA A 154 12.14 -8.55 25.26
C ALA A 154 11.35 -9.74 25.84
N GLU A 155 10.21 -10.09 25.24
CA GLU A 155 9.41 -11.26 25.62
C GLU A 155 10.18 -12.57 25.41
N ALA A 156 10.87 -12.73 24.28
CA ALA A 156 11.69 -13.91 24.00
C ALA A 156 12.82 -14.10 25.03
N ILE A 157 13.52 -13.03 25.40
CA ILE A 157 14.54 -13.07 26.46
C ILE A 157 13.92 -13.46 27.81
N SER A 158 12.77 -12.88 28.15
CA SER A 158 12.07 -13.20 29.40
C SER A 158 11.63 -14.67 29.45
N TYR A 159 11.17 -15.22 28.33
CA TYR A 159 10.81 -16.63 28.20
C TYR A 159 12.03 -17.54 28.33
N ALA A 160 13.14 -17.20 27.68
CA ALA A 160 14.36 -17.99 27.81
C ALA A 160 14.93 -18.02 29.23
N MET A 161 14.70 -16.96 30.03
CA MET A 161 15.09 -16.92 31.44
C MET A 161 14.28 -17.89 32.32
N THR A 162 13.02 -18.18 31.96
CA THR A 162 12.16 -19.11 32.71
C THR A 162 12.42 -20.56 32.34
N VAL A 163 12.76 -20.82 31.08
CA VAL A 163 13.07 -22.16 30.60
C VAL A 163 14.40 -22.66 31.18
N GLY A 164 14.34 -23.75 31.95
CA GLY A 164 15.50 -24.31 32.65
C GLY A 164 16.68 -24.67 31.73
N LYS A 165 16.42 -25.12 30.49
CA LYS A 165 17.46 -25.48 29.50
C LYS A 165 18.41 -24.30 29.22
N PHE A 166 17.86 -23.15 28.81
CA PHE A 166 18.63 -21.96 28.47
C PHE A 166 19.29 -21.33 29.70
N ARG A 167 18.57 -21.32 30.83
CA ARG A 167 19.12 -20.81 32.10
C ARG A 167 20.34 -21.63 32.55
N ASN A 168 20.27 -22.95 32.51
CA ASN A 168 21.37 -23.82 32.89
C ASN A 168 22.56 -23.68 31.94
N MET A 169 22.30 -23.56 30.63
CA MET A 169 23.33 -23.30 29.63
C MET A 169 24.06 -21.98 29.93
N ALA A 170 23.31 -20.91 30.22
CA ALA A 170 23.88 -19.61 30.56
C ALA A 170 24.68 -19.62 31.87
N ILE A 171 24.22 -20.36 32.89
CA ILE A 171 24.98 -20.54 34.14
C ILE A 171 26.31 -21.23 33.85
N ASN A 172 26.31 -22.34 33.11
CA ASN A 172 27.51 -23.08 32.77
C ASN A 172 28.50 -22.22 31.97
N THR A 173 28.00 -21.47 30.98
CA THR A 173 28.82 -20.52 30.22
C THR A 173 29.37 -19.40 31.10
N GLY A 174 28.58 -18.89 32.05
CA GLY A 174 29.04 -17.87 33.00
C GLY A 174 30.15 -18.38 33.92
N VAL A 175 30.07 -19.64 34.35
CA VAL A 175 31.12 -20.30 35.14
C VAL A 175 32.39 -20.51 34.30
N GLN A 176 32.24 -20.95 33.04
CA GLN A 176 33.37 -21.05 32.11
C GLN A 176 34.06 -19.71 31.86
N LYS A 177 33.29 -18.61 31.74
CA LYS A 177 33.81 -17.25 31.59
C LYS A 177 34.36 -16.67 32.91
N GLY A 178 34.28 -17.38 34.03
CA GLY A 178 34.71 -16.89 35.35
C GLY A 178 33.82 -15.79 35.94
N LEU A 179 32.62 -15.60 35.38
CA LEU A 179 31.65 -14.57 35.80
C LEU A 179 30.73 -15.06 36.93
N LEU A 180 30.60 -16.37 37.10
CA LEU A 180 29.77 -17.01 38.12
C LEU A 180 30.57 -18.08 38.84
N GLU A 181 30.45 -18.14 40.16
CA GLU A 181 31.06 -19.18 40.99
C GLU A 181 29.97 -19.99 41.70
N PHE A 182 30.17 -21.30 41.80
CA PHE A 182 29.39 -22.15 42.68
C PHE A 182 30.00 -22.15 44.09
N ASP A 183 29.14 -22.08 45.10
CA ASP A 183 29.49 -22.31 46.49
C ASP A 183 29.74 -23.81 46.75
N ASN A 184 30.38 -24.16 47.86
CA ASN A 184 30.68 -25.53 48.27
C ASN A 184 29.42 -26.41 48.44
N LYS A 185 28.22 -25.78 48.47
CA LYS A 185 26.90 -26.43 48.53
C LYS A 185 26.22 -26.59 47.16
N GLY A 186 26.92 -26.31 46.06
CA GLY A 186 26.41 -26.43 44.69
C GLY A 186 25.40 -25.34 44.28
N LYS A 187 25.28 -24.25 45.05
CA LYS A 187 24.43 -23.09 44.73
C LYS A 187 25.28 -21.94 44.22
N LEU A 188 24.74 -21.11 43.34
CA LEU A 188 25.42 -19.89 42.86
C LEU A 188 25.76 -18.96 44.03
N LYS A 189 27.04 -18.59 44.14
CA LYS A 189 27.55 -17.67 45.17
C LYS A 189 26.93 -16.29 44.95
N LYS A 190 26.35 -15.71 46.00
CA LYS A 190 25.79 -14.35 45.97
C LYS A 190 26.88 -13.36 46.36
N ASN A 191 27.49 -12.68 45.39
CA ASN A 191 28.42 -11.58 45.67
C ASN A 191 27.65 -10.29 45.97
N LYS A 192 28.06 -9.57 47.02
CA LYS A 192 27.50 -8.25 47.36
C LYS A 192 27.88 -7.25 46.27
N GLY A 193 26.97 -7.03 45.31
CA GLY A 193 27.12 -6.03 44.25
C GLY A 193 26.85 -6.56 42.84
N GLN A 194 26.85 -7.87 42.63
CA GLN A 194 26.54 -8.49 41.33
C GLN A 194 25.23 -9.25 41.43
N ASN A 195 24.26 -8.84 40.61
CA ASN A 195 22.98 -9.53 40.53
C ASN A 195 23.11 -10.67 39.52
N ASN A 196 23.27 -11.91 40.01
CA ASN A 196 23.51 -13.10 39.18
C ASN A 196 22.46 -13.26 38.07
N GLU A 197 21.23 -12.79 38.28
CA GLU A 197 20.16 -12.81 37.25
C GLU A 197 20.44 -11.91 36.05
N VAL A 198 21.09 -10.75 36.26
CA VAL A 198 21.46 -9.82 35.18
C VAL A 198 22.57 -10.43 34.33
N ILE A 199 23.52 -11.12 34.96
CA ILE A 199 24.63 -11.81 34.28
C ILE A 199 24.09 -12.98 33.44
N ILE A 200 23.18 -13.78 34.01
CA ILE A 200 22.52 -14.87 33.28
C ILE A 200 21.76 -14.29 32.08
N ARG A 201 21.02 -13.20 32.26
CA ARG A 201 20.30 -12.52 31.18
C ARG A 201 21.24 -12.06 30.07
N SER A 202 22.35 -11.41 30.40
CA SER A 202 23.31 -10.93 29.38
C SER A 202 23.97 -12.08 28.62
N ILE A 203 24.24 -13.21 29.28
CA ILE A 203 24.80 -14.41 28.62
C ILE A 203 23.78 -15.03 27.67
N ILE A 204 22.50 -15.04 28.06
CA ILE A 204 21.41 -15.49 27.18
C ILE A 204 21.28 -14.55 25.98
N GLU A 205 21.32 -13.24 26.18
CA GLU A 205 21.26 -12.24 25.10
C GLU A 205 22.43 -12.37 24.10
N GLU A 206 23.62 -12.72 24.57
CA GLU A 206 24.81 -12.92 23.72
C GLU A 206 24.75 -14.22 22.90
N ASN A 207 24.24 -15.31 23.48
CA ASN A 207 24.29 -16.64 22.87
C ASN A 207 23.01 -17.05 22.13
N MET A 208 21.95 -16.25 22.18
CA MET A 208 20.69 -16.57 21.51
C MET A 208 20.69 -16.03 20.08
N ASP A 209 20.96 -16.90 19.09
CA ASP A 209 20.73 -16.59 17.66
C ASP A 209 19.23 -16.65 17.37
N VAL A 210 18.51 -15.56 17.66
CA VAL A 210 17.07 -15.50 17.42
C VAL A 210 16.81 -15.22 15.94
N ARG A 211 16.44 -16.25 15.20
CA ARG A 211 16.02 -16.13 13.80
C ARG A 211 14.52 -15.90 13.69
N GLY A 212 14.11 -15.19 12.63
CA GLY A 212 12.71 -14.92 12.34
C GLY A 212 12.12 -13.80 13.21
N GLY A 213 10.86 -13.95 13.63
CA GLY A 213 10.06 -12.86 14.19
C GLY A 213 10.48 -12.35 15.57
N TYR A 214 11.42 -13.00 16.25
CA TYR A 214 11.92 -12.59 17.56
C TYR A 214 13.35 -12.03 17.51
N LYS A 215 13.87 -11.74 16.31
CA LYS A 215 15.19 -11.13 16.12
C LYS A 215 15.30 -9.79 16.85
N LYS A 216 16.52 -9.45 17.28
CA LYS A 216 16.85 -8.14 17.87
C LYS A 216 16.41 -6.99 16.96
N GLU A 217 15.92 -5.91 17.56
CA GLU A 217 15.43 -4.76 16.83
C GLU A 217 16.53 -4.14 15.95
N SER A 218 16.21 -3.96 14.67
CA SER A 218 17.10 -3.38 13.68
C SER A 218 16.32 -2.36 12.87
N VAL A 219 16.90 -1.17 12.71
CA VAL A 219 16.32 -0.12 11.87
C VAL A 219 16.27 -0.56 10.40
N TYR A 220 17.19 -1.44 10.00
CA TYR A 220 17.27 -1.98 8.64
C TYR A 220 16.12 -2.94 8.30
N ASP A 221 15.43 -3.49 9.31
CA ASP A 221 14.31 -4.41 9.08
C ASP A 221 12.97 -3.65 8.94
N THR A 222 12.97 -2.31 9.11
CA THR A 222 11.76 -1.48 9.03
C THR A 222 11.31 -1.22 7.59
N LEU A 223 10.01 -1.01 7.40
CA LEU A 223 9.42 -0.71 6.09
C LEU A 223 10.03 0.55 5.45
N LEU A 224 10.33 1.58 6.25
CA LEU A 224 10.99 2.80 5.77
C LEU A 224 12.35 2.50 5.13
N TRP A 225 13.19 1.67 5.76
CA TRP A 225 14.48 1.31 5.17
C TRP A 225 14.32 0.52 3.87
N HIS A 226 13.34 -0.40 3.82
CA HIS A 226 13.02 -1.13 2.60
C HIS A 226 12.58 -0.19 1.49
N CYS A 227 11.73 0.81 1.76
CA CYS A 227 11.34 1.82 0.77
C CYS A 227 12.54 2.61 0.23
N ILE A 228 13.55 2.91 1.05
CA ILE A 228 14.77 3.61 0.62
C ILE A 228 15.67 2.70 -0.22
N LYS A 229 15.85 1.44 0.20
CA LYS A 229 16.75 0.50 -0.46
C LYS A 229 16.16 -0.09 -1.75
N PHE A 230 14.84 -0.26 -1.79
CA PHE A 230 14.12 -0.86 -2.92
C PHE A 230 14.48 -0.26 -4.29
N PRO A 231 14.44 1.06 -4.52
CA PRO A 231 14.77 1.64 -5.82
C PRO A 231 16.22 1.32 -6.22
N TYR A 232 17.17 1.41 -5.30
CA TYR A 232 18.56 1.05 -5.58
C TYR A 232 18.69 -0.43 -5.97
N THR A 233 18.04 -1.33 -5.22
CA THR A 233 18.09 -2.77 -5.54
C THR A 233 17.46 -3.08 -6.90
N VAL A 234 16.32 -2.47 -7.22
CA VAL A 234 15.63 -2.66 -8.50
C VAL A 234 16.50 -2.14 -9.65
N LEU A 235 17.09 -0.95 -9.52
CA LEU A 235 17.98 -0.40 -10.55
C LEU A 235 19.23 -1.25 -10.74
N SER A 236 19.85 -1.70 -9.65
CA SER A 236 21.01 -2.59 -9.72
C SER A 236 20.68 -3.92 -10.40
N TYR A 237 19.50 -4.48 -10.14
CA TYR A 237 19.01 -5.70 -10.76
C TYR A 237 18.70 -5.52 -12.24
N ILE A 238 18.03 -4.42 -12.61
CA ILE A 238 17.78 -4.07 -14.03
C ILE A 238 19.11 -3.95 -14.76
N TRP A 239 20.08 -3.23 -14.20
CA TRP A 239 21.39 -3.07 -14.83
C TRP A 239 22.13 -4.41 -15.00
N TRP A 240 22.12 -5.24 -13.96
CA TRP A 240 22.70 -6.58 -14.01
C TRP A 240 22.02 -7.44 -15.09
N TYR A 241 20.68 -7.43 -15.16
CA TYR A 241 19.91 -8.20 -16.12
C TYR A 241 20.09 -7.70 -17.57
N SER A 242 20.12 -6.38 -17.78
CA SER A 242 20.45 -5.80 -19.09
C SER A 242 21.84 -6.22 -19.54
N LYS A 243 22.84 -6.18 -18.65
CA LYS A 243 24.19 -6.66 -18.95
C LYS A 243 24.19 -8.15 -19.31
N TRP A 244 23.42 -8.96 -18.58
CA TRP A 244 23.28 -10.40 -18.82
C TRP A 244 22.68 -10.70 -20.20
N ILE A 245 21.57 -10.03 -20.57
CA ILE A 245 20.93 -10.18 -21.87
C ILE A 245 21.92 -9.83 -23.00
N ILE A 246 22.60 -8.69 -22.89
CA ILE A 246 23.53 -8.26 -23.93
C ILE A 246 24.67 -9.27 -24.09
N LYS A 247 25.22 -9.77 -22.97
CA LYS A 247 26.37 -10.68 -22.98
C LYS A 247 26.01 -12.09 -23.50
N TYR A 248 24.92 -12.68 -23.03
CA TYR A 248 24.63 -14.09 -23.29
C TYR A 248 23.57 -14.32 -24.37
N TRP A 249 22.59 -13.42 -24.52
CA TRP A 249 21.53 -13.58 -25.53
C TRP A 249 21.87 -12.93 -26.86
N ILE A 250 22.49 -11.75 -26.85
CA ILE A 250 22.79 -11.02 -28.10
C ILE A 250 24.16 -11.40 -28.64
N LYS A 251 25.20 -11.43 -27.78
CA LYS A 251 26.57 -11.74 -28.20
C LYS A 251 26.89 -13.23 -28.23
N HIS A 252 26.02 -14.08 -27.68
CA HIS A 252 26.22 -15.54 -27.59
C HIS A 252 27.61 -15.93 -27.04
N GLU A 253 28.13 -15.18 -26.05
CA GLU A 253 29.37 -15.54 -25.37
C GLU A 253 29.13 -16.75 -24.44
N GLU A 254 30.16 -17.58 -24.23
CA GLU A 254 30.08 -18.67 -23.25
C GLU A 254 29.86 -18.14 -21.83
N TYR A 255 29.12 -18.90 -21.01
CA TYR A 255 28.86 -18.52 -19.63
C TYR A 255 30.17 -18.44 -18.84
N ASP A 256 30.42 -17.23 -18.31
CA ASP A 256 31.50 -16.93 -17.38
C ASP A 256 31.33 -17.76 -16.09
N ASP A 257 32.40 -18.02 -15.34
CA ASP A 257 32.34 -18.93 -14.18
C ASP A 257 31.38 -18.42 -13.10
N ARG A 258 31.31 -17.09 -12.93
CA ARG A 258 30.32 -16.43 -12.05
C ARG A 258 28.89 -16.63 -12.53
N ALA A 259 28.68 -16.70 -13.84
CA ALA A 259 27.38 -16.91 -14.45
C ALA A 259 26.91 -18.36 -14.32
N LYS A 260 27.84 -19.31 -14.51
CA LYS A 260 27.63 -20.74 -14.25
C LYS A 260 27.25 -20.97 -12.79
N LEU A 261 27.97 -20.35 -11.85
CA LEU A 261 27.67 -20.43 -10.42
C LEU A 261 26.28 -19.86 -10.08
N TYR A 262 25.89 -18.72 -10.66
CA TYR A 262 24.56 -18.14 -10.45
C TYR A 262 23.44 -19.10 -10.88
N LEU A 263 23.65 -19.85 -11.96
CA LEU A 263 22.68 -20.86 -12.45
C LEU A 263 22.60 -22.09 -11.54
N CYS A 264 23.71 -22.49 -10.88
CA CYS A 264 23.77 -23.69 -10.05
C CYS A 264 23.15 -23.56 -8.63
N MET A 265 22.69 -22.37 -8.22
CA MET A 265 21.88 -22.14 -7.00
C MET A 265 22.38 -22.80 -5.68
N SER A 266 23.69 -22.98 -5.46
CA SER A 266 24.20 -23.57 -4.21
C SER A 266 25.54 -22.97 -3.79
N ASP A 267 25.61 -22.48 -2.55
CA ASP A 267 26.79 -21.82 -1.97
C ASP A 267 27.78 -22.80 -1.30
N LYS A 268 27.47 -24.10 -1.24
CA LYS A 268 28.20 -25.05 -0.36
C LYS A 268 29.22 -25.94 -1.05
N GLU A 269 29.12 -26.16 -2.36
CA GLU A 269 29.95 -27.14 -3.09
C GLU A 269 30.36 -26.58 -4.48
N HIS A 270 31.11 -25.48 -4.50
CA HIS A 270 31.36 -24.70 -5.72
C HIS A 270 32.20 -25.44 -6.79
N GLU A 271 33.20 -26.22 -6.38
CA GLU A 271 34.13 -26.87 -7.31
C GLU A 271 33.54 -28.14 -7.95
N ASP A 272 32.84 -28.95 -7.16
CA ASP A 272 32.19 -30.18 -7.64
C ASP A 272 31.12 -29.87 -8.68
N MET A 273 30.33 -28.80 -8.48
CA MET A 273 29.25 -28.43 -9.40
C MET A 273 29.74 -27.88 -10.74
N LEU A 274 30.87 -27.17 -10.76
CA LEU A 274 31.48 -26.69 -12.00
C LEU A 274 32.09 -27.86 -12.80
N SER A 275 32.68 -28.85 -12.12
CA SER A 275 33.23 -30.05 -12.77
C SER A 275 32.17 -30.93 -13.42
N GLN A 276 30.94 -30.94 -12.89
CA GLN A 276 29.82 -31.74 -13.37
C GLN A 276 28.94 -31.02 -14.40
N GLU A 277 29.32 -29.82 -14.83
CA GLU A 277 28.58 -29.01 -15.81
C GLU A 277 27.09 -28.84 -15.49
N LEU A 278 26.76 -28.62 -14.21
CA LEU A 278 25.37 -28.59 -13.73
C LEU A 278 24.57 -27.38 -14.23
N TRP A 279 25.18 -26.45 -14.97
CA TRP A 279 24.43 -25.39 -15.68
C TRP A 279 23.65 -25.94 -16.89
N ILE A 280 23.97 -27.17 -17.34
CA ILE A 280 23.18 -27.91 -18.35
C ILE A 280 22.01 -28.60 -17.64
N HIS A 281 20.79 -28.32 -18.10
CA HIS A 281 19.56 -28.75 -17.45
C HIS A 281 19.47 -30.27 -17.22
N ASP A 282 19.96 -31.07 -18.17
CA ASP A 282 19.92 -32.53 -18.10
C ASP A 282 20.87 -33.09 -17.03
N ASN A 283 22.07 -32.51 -16.90
CA ASN A 283 23.04 -32.89 -15.87
C ASN A 283 22.52 -32.50 -14.48
N PHE A 284 21.95 -31.30 -14.35
CA PHE A 284 21.30 -30.85 -13.12
C PHE A 284 20.20 -31.79 -12.65
N LYS A 285 19.34 -32.25 -13.59
CA LYS A 285 18.23 -33.15 -13.27
C LYS A 285 18.71 -34.50 -12.76
N ARG A 286 19.79 -35.04 -13.33
CA ARG A 286 20.41 -36.30 -12.88
C ARG A 286 21.02 -36.15 -11.50
N TRP A 287 21.84 -35.13 -11.31
CA TRP A 287 22.48 -34.84 -10.03
C TRP A 287 21.46 -34.62 -8.90
N LYS A 288 20.39 -33.88 -9.17
CA LYS A 288 19.33 -33.63 -8.19
C LYS A 288 18.63 -34.93 -7.78
N ALA A 289 18.33 -35.81 -8.73
CA ALA A 289 17.74 -37.11 -8.44
C ALA A 289 18.65 -37.99 -7.57
N GLU A 290 19.97 -37.93 -7.80
CA GLU A 290 20.96 -38.65 -7.01
C GLU A 290 21.08 -38.09 -5.59
N LYS A 291 21.17 -36.77 -5.42
CA LYS A 291 21.20 -36.12 -4.10
C LYS A 291 19.92 -36.35 -3.30
N ASP A 292 18.75 -36.25 -3.94
CA ASP A 292 17.47 -36.54 -3.31
C ASP A 292 17.42 -38.01 -2.83
N ALA A 293 17.96 -38.96 -3.62
CA ALA A 293 18.05 -40.37 -3.22
C ALA A 293 19.01 -40.59 -2.05
N GLU A 294 20.19 -39.97 -2.05
CA GLU A 294 21.13 -40.02 -0.92
C GLU A 294 20.53 -39.46 0.37
N GLU A 295 19.80 -38.35 0.29
CA GLU A 295 19.14 -37.76 1.45
C GLU A 295 18.02 -38.67 1.98
N GLN A 296 17.23 -39.27 1.08
CA GLN A 296 16.25 -40.31 1.46
C GLN A 296 16.92 -41.51 2.13
N GLU A 297 18.06 -41.98 1.64
CA GLU A 297 18.80 -43.08 2.27
C GLU A 297 19.34 -42.69 3.64
N LYS A 298 19.92 -41.50 3.79
CA LYS A 298 20.38 -40.97 5.09
C LYS A 298 19.23 -40.87 6.08
N LEU A 299 18.07 -40.38 5.63
CA LEU A 299 16.85 -40.36 6.42
C LEU A 299 16.48 -41.80 6.82
N ILE A 300 16.41 -42.74 5.90
CA ILE A 300 16.09 -44.16 6.16
C ILE A 300 17.07 -44.80 7.16
N GLN A 301 18.35 -44.48 7.06
CA GLN A 301 19.40 -44.99 7.93
C GLN A 301 19.34 -44.36 9.33
N SER A 302 18.91 -43.09 9.43
CA SER A 302 18.80 -42.36 10.68
C SER A 302 17.93 -43.08 11.72
N GLY A 303 18.36 -43.05 12.97
CA GLY A 303 17.60 -43.63 14.08
C GLY A 303 16.21 -42.99 14.23
N ARG A 304 16.07 -41.70 13.88
CA ARG A 304 14.83 -40.91 13.96
C ARG A 304 13.76 -41.45 13.00
N TYR A 305 14.12 -41.73 11.75
CA TYR A 305 13.20 -42.29 10.77
C TYR A 305 12.79 -43.73 11.10
N LYS A 306 13.72 -44.56 11.59
CA LYS A 306 13.38 -45.91 12.07
C LYS A 306 12.41 -45.86 13.25
N ARG A 307 12.53 -44.86 14.14
CA ARG A 307 11.61 -44.59 15.26
C ARG A 307 10.24 -44.13 14.77
N TYR A 308 10.20 -43.19 13.83
CA TYR A 308 8.99 -42.69 13.17
C TYR A 308 8.24 -43.80 12.41
N LYS A 309 8.95 -44.65 11.66
CA LYS A 309 8.36 -45.79 10.94
C LYS A 309 7.75 -46.84 11.89
N ARG A 310 8.38 -47.11 13.04
CA ARG A 310 7.81 -47.96 14.09
C ARG A 310 6.56 -47.34 14.72
N PHE A 311 6.57 -46.03 14.94
CA PHE A 311 5.40 -45.29 15.42
C PHE A 311 4.24 -45.37 14.42
N MET A 312 4.48 -45.11 13.14
CA MET A 312 3.46 -45.19 12.07
C MET A 312 2.88 -46.59 11.89
N LYS A 313 3.70 -47.65 12.02
CA LYS A 313 3.22 -49.04 11.95
C LYS A 313 2.29 -49.42 13.12
N ASN A 314 2.50 -48.82 14.29
CA ASN A 314 1.72 -49.10 15.49
C ASN A 314 0.52 -48.16 15.68
N ASN A 315 0.59 -46.93 15.17
CA ASN A 315 -0.40 -45.87 15.37
C ASN A 315 -0.97 -45.36 14.04
N VAL A 316 -1.63 -46.24 13.27
CA VAL A 316 -2.27 -45.88 11.99
C VAL A 316 -3.45 -44.90 12.15
N ALA A 317 -3.82 -44.48 13.38
CA ALA A 317 -4.97 -43.62 13.64
C ALA A 317 -4.74 -42.37 14.52
N ALA A 318 -3.49 -42.02 14.89
CA ALA A 318 -3.25 -40.84 15.74
C ALA A 318 -2.37 -39.80 15.04
N ILE A 319 -3.01 -38.72 14.58
CA ILE A 319 -2.38 -37.48 14.12
C ILE A 319 -1.46 -36.96 15.23
N SER A 320 -0.16 -36.79 14.96
CA SER A 320 0.75 -36.14 15.90
C SER A 320 1.74 -35.20 15.20
N PHE A 321 2.07 -34.13 15.93
CA PHE A 321 2.80 -32.93 15.52
C PHE A 321 4.27 -33.20 15.16
N LEU A 322 4.79 -32.45 14.18
CA LEU A 322 6.20 -32.36 13.86
C LEU A 322 6.88 -31.39 14.85
N GLU A 323 7.84 -31.88 15.63
CA GLU A 323 8.83 -31.06 16.35
C GLU A 323 10.16 -31.14 15.60
N ASP A 324 10.59 -29.99 15.07
CA ASP A 324 11.91 -29.78 14.47
C ASP A 324 12.97 -29.63 15.57
N ASP A 325 14.06 -30.39 15.44
CA ASP A 325 15.38 -30.17 16.08
C ASP A 325 16.44 -30.76 15.17
#